data_AF-A0A960PWE2-F1
#
_entry.id   AF-A0A960PWE2-F1
#
_cell.length_a   1.000
_cell.length_b   1.000
_cell.length_c   1.000
_cell.angle_alpha   90.00
_cell.angle_beta   90.00
_cell.angle_gamma   90.00
#
_symmetry.space_group_name_H-M   'P 1'
#
loop_
_entity.id
_entity.type
_entity.pdbx_description
1 polymer ?
#
loop_
_entity_poly.entity_id
_entity_poly.type
_entity_poly.pdbx_seq_one_letter_code
_entity_poly.pdbx_strand_id
1 'polypeptide(L)'
;MSRAVRSLDGLMAGDAFGECFYGQSSLVSMRISRRDLPNPQWMATDDSIMACGLMEVLARKGHVDQDVLASVFAYNYQRDPLRGYGKGVHQQLQILANGGDWRFVSRAQFAGSGSMGNGAAMRVAPLGVYFADDLTEVMSEAKAQAEVTHAHPEGIWGAVAVALAAALAWQMRHECDDDQRGKRLLRETVSLMDASETREKLMQAMAFDFSIEPEEAAQVLGSGQRMLAQDTVPFAIWCAARHLGDFQATLWSTVTGLGDRDTTCAIAGGIAAAVDPVPDHWWSCLEQSPFIDYLRDGFDCD
;
A
#
# COMPACT_ATOMS: atom_id res chain seq x y z
N MET A 1 -0.52 -16.60 8.71
CA MET A 1 -1.62 -15.80 8.14
C MET A 1 -2.00 -14.61 9.02
N SER A 2 -2.33 -14.81 10.30
CA SER A 2 -2.77 -13.73 11.21
C SER A 2 -1.92 -12.45 11.19
N ARG A 3 -0.58 -12.56 11.14
CA ARG A 3 0.32 -11.39 11.00
C ARG A 3 0.05 -10.54 9.76
N ALA A 4 -0.24 -11.19 8.64
CA ALA A 4 -0.50 -10.52 7.38
C ALA A 4 -1.90 -9.91 7.36
N VAL A 5 -2.88 -10.56 7.99
CA VAL A 5 -4.23 -9.98 8.21
C VAL A 5 -4.14 -8.68 8.98
N ARG A 6 -3.32 -8.62 10.03
CA ARG A 6 -3.10 -7.38 10.78
C ARG A 6 -2.55 -6.23 9.91
N SER A 7 -1.70 -6.52 8.93
CA SER A 7 -1.22 -5.51 7.99
C SER A 7 -2.26 -5.15 6.92
N LEU A 8 -3.03 -6.14 6.44
CA LEU A 8 -4.17 -5.91 5.53
C LEU A 8 -5.18 -4.98 6.19
N ASP A 9 -5.44 -5.20 7.46
CA ASP A 9 -6.31 -4.39 8.30
C ASP A 9 -5.89 -2.91 8.32
N GLY A 10 -4.60 -2.66 8.55
CA GLY A 10 -4.04 -1.31 8.49
C GLY A 10 -4.11 -0.66 7.11
N LEU A 11 -3.87 -1.46 6.07
CA LEU A 11 -3.95 -1.01 4.69
C LEU A 11 -5.39 -0.59 4.35
N MET A 12 -6.38 -1.43 4.66
CA MET A 12 -7.79 -1.13 4.38
C MET A 12 -8.30 0.07 5.16
N ALA A 13 -7.93 0.18 6.45
CA ALA A 13 -8.28 1.34 7.25
C ALA A 13 -7.60 2.62 6.73
N GLY A 14 -6.34 2.52 6.29
CA GLY A 14 -5.58 3.62 5.69
C GLY A 14 -6.17 4.10 4.37
N ASP A 15 -6.46 3.17 3.45
CA ASP A 15 -7.15 3.41 2.19
C ASP A 15 -8.45 4.20 2.43
N ALA A 16 -9.39 3.59 3.16
CA ALA A 16 -10.71 4.17 3.38
C ALA A 16 -10.66 5.52 4.12
N PHE A 17 -9.71 5.66 5.07
CA PHE A 17 -9.44 6.94 5.72
C PHE A 17 -8.95 7.99 4.73
N GLY A 18 -7.96 7.67 3.89
CA GLY A 18 -7.37 8.58 2.90
C GLY A 18 -8.39 9.08 1.87
N GLU A 19 -9.26 8.17 1.41
CA GLU A 19 -10.35 8.48 0.45
C GLU A 19 -11.31 9.56 0.99
N CYS A 20 -11.48 9.65 2.31
CA CYS A 20 -12.36 10.65 2.91
C CYS A 20 -11.85 12.11 2.80
N PHE A 21 -10.60 12.32 2.34
CA PHE A 21 -9.95 13.62 2.25
C PHE A 21 -9.82 14.15 0.81
N TYR A 22 -10.62 13.62 -0.12
CA TYR A 22 -10.90 14.28 -1.39
C TYR A 22 -12.05 15.30 -1.27
N GLY A 23 -12.13 16.24 -2.22
CA GLY A 23 -13.17 17.26 -2.28
C GLY A 23 -12.65 18.69 -2.10
N GLN A 24 -13.45 19.56 -1.47
CA GLN A 24 -13.15 20.99 -1.37
C GLN A 24 -11.95 21.25 -0.44
N SER A 25 -10.88 21.85 -0.98
CA SER A 25 -9.59 22.02 -0.28
C SER A 25 -9.71 22.68 1.10
N SER A 26 -10.53 23.74 1.25
CA SER A 26 -10.68 24.43 2.53
C SER A 26 -11.29 23.55 3.63
N LEU A 27 -12.24 22.68 3.27
CA LEU A 27 -12.86 21.74 4.20
C LEU A 27 -11.88 20.63 4.57
N VAL A 28 -11.15 20.10 3.59
CA VAL A 28 -10.10 19.08 3.79
C VAL A 28 -9.03 19.60 4.73
N SER A 29 -8.45 20.77 4.46
CA SER A 29 -7.42 21.37 5.33
C SER A 29 -7.94 21.64 6.75
N MET A 30 -9.20 22.08 6.89
CA MET A 30 -9.80 22.26 8.21
C MET A 30 -9.89 20.93 8.97
N ARG A 31 -10.36 19.86 8.34
CA ARG A 31 -10.47 18.54 8.98
C ARG A 31 -9.11 17.98 9.38
N ILE A 32 -8.12 18.05 8.50
CA ILE A 32 -6.74 17.61 8.78
C ILE A 32 -6.18 18.36 9.99
N SER A 33 -6.26 19.70 9.99
CA SER A 33 -5.71 20.51 11.09
C SER A 33 -6.38 20.26 12.45
N ARG A 34 -7.66 19.88 12.46
CA ARG A 34 -8.40 19.56 13.68
C ARG A 34 -8.34 18.08 14.06
N ARG A 35 -7.78 17.24 13.19
CA ARG A 35 -7.90 15.77 13.27
C ARG A 35 -9.35 15.32 13.42
N ASP A 36 -10.26 15.99 12.70
CA ASP A 36 -11.69 15.69 12.70
C ASP A 36 -11.93 14.45 11.84
N LEU A 37 -12.26 13.32 12.49
CA LEU A 37 -12.61 12.10 11.78
C LEU A 37 -13.83 12.32 10.87
N PRO A 38 -13.79 11.85 9.61
CA PRO A 38 -14.96 11.87 8.74
C PRO A 38 -16.10 11.04 9.34
N ASN A 39 -17.34 11.37 8.95
CA ASN A 39 -18.49 10.55 9.33
C ASN A 39 -18.26 9.08 8.90
N PRO A 40 -18.78 8.10 9.66
CA PRO A 40 -18.72 6.69 9.28
C PRO A 40 -19.26 6.42 7.87
N GLN A 41 -18.88 5.27 7.29
CA GLN A 41 -18.98 4.86 5.88
C GLN A 41 -17.78 5.28 5.01
N TRP A 42 -16.57 5.03 5.53
CA TRP A 42 -15.34 5.18 4.78
C TRP A 42 -15.25 4.05 3.75
N MET A 43 -15.27 4.43 2.47
CA MET A 43 -15.31 3.49 1.36
C MET A 43 -13.90 2.99 1.06
N ALA A 44 -13.73 1.67 0.95
CA ALA A 44 -12.50 1.08 0.43
C ALA A 44 -12.44 1.25 -1.11
N THR A 45 -11.23 1.48 -1.63
CA THR A 45 -10.96 1.67 -3.06
C THR A 45 -10.33 0.41 -3.66
N ASP A 46 -9.79 0.50 -4.88
CA ASP A 46 -9.06 -0.57 -5.51
C ASP A 46 -7.84 -1.02 -4.72
N ASP A 47 -7.25 -0.17 -3.89
CA ASP A 47 -6.18 -0.49 -2.95
C ASP A 47 -6.53 -1.70 -2.08
N SER A 48 -7.63 -1.58 -1.33
CA SER A 48 -8.16 -2.65 -0.48
C SER A 48 -8.59 -3.87 -1.27
N ILE A 49 -9.29 -3.69 -2.40
CA ILE A 49 -9.82 -4.80 -3.19
C ILE A 49 -8.68 -5.64 -3.78
N MET A 50 -7.65 -4.99 -4.31
CA MET A 50 -6.47 -5.67 -4.85
C MET A 50 -5.61 -6.27 -3.72
N ALA A 51 -5.50 -5.64 -2.56
CA ALA A 51 -4.82 -6.22 -1.40
C ALA A 51 -5.50 -7.50 -0.89
N CYS A 52 -6.84 -7.50 -0.80
CA CYS A 52 -7.61 -8.70 -0.45
C CYS A 52 -7.42 -9.80 -1.49
N GLY A 53 -7.44 -9.47 -2.79
CA GLY A 53 -7.18 -10.45 -3.85
C GLY A 53 -5.79 -11.09 -3.76
N LEU A 54 -4.76 -10.31 -3.41
CA LEU A 54 -3.42 -10.84 -3.16
C LEU A 54 -3.40 -11.79 -1.95
N MET A 55 -4.04 -11.39 -0.86
CA MET A 55 -4.16 -12.20 0.36
C MET A 55 -4.93 -13.50 0.13
N GLU A 56 -5.96 -13.49 -0.72
CA GLU A 56 -6.72 -14.69 -1.13
C GLU A 56 -5.81 -15.73 -1.80
N VAL A 57 -4.91 -15.28 -2.67
CA VAL A 57 -3.94 -16.18 -3.31
C VAL A 57 -2.95 -16.72 -2.29
N LEU A 58 -2.39 -15.86 -1.44
CA LEU A 58 -1.46 -16.31 -0.38
C LEU A 58 -2.11 -17.30 0.58
N ALA A 59 -3.38 -17.10 0.95
CA ALA A 59 -4.13 -18.03 1.80
C ALA A 59 -4.30 -19.41 1.18
N ARG A 60 -4.51 -19.48 -0.13
CA ARG A 60 -4.75 -20.74 -0.85
C ARG A 60 -3.47 -21.45 -1.29
N LYS A 61 -2.42 -20.69 -1.61
CA LYS A 61 -1.22 -21.20 -2.30
C LYS A 61 0.06 -21.13 -1.46
N GLY A 62 0.08 -20.27 -0.44
CA GLY A 62 1.28 -19.99 0.36
C GLY A 62 2.36 -19.18 -0.36
N HIS A 63 2.15 -18.83 -1.63
CA HIS A 63 3.02 -18.02 -2.49
C HIS A 63 2.19 -17.33 -3.57
N VAL A 64 2.78 -16.40 -4.30
CA VAL A 64 2.17 -15.69 -5.42
C VAL A 64 2.18 -16.58 -6.66
N ASP A 65 1.05 -17.26 -6.88
CA ASP A 65 0.72 -17.85 -8.17
C ASP A 65 0.18 -16.73 -9.09
N GLN A 66 1.02 -16.25 -10.02
CA GLN A 66 0.71 -15.09 -10.86
C GLN A 66 -0.51 -15.30 -11.77
N ASP A 67 -0.76 -16.53 -12.23
CA ASP A 67 -1.91 -16.84 -13.09
C ASP A 67 -3.22 -16.84 -12.30
N VAL A 68 -3.18 -17.41 -11.09
CA VAL A 68 -4.31 -17.34 -10.16
C VAL A 68 -4.53 -15.90 -9.71
N LEU A 69 -3.48 -15.13 -9.42
CA LEU A 69 -3.59 -13.73 -9.02
C LEU A 69 -4.21 -12.86 -10.11
N ALA A 70 -3.78 -13.02 -11.37
CA ALA A 70 -4.39 -12.34 -12.51
C ALA A 70 -5.90 -12.64 -12.61
N SER A 71 -6.28 -13.90 -12.39
CA SER A 71 -7.67 -14.35 -12.42
C SER A 71 -8.49 -13.77 -11.26
N VAL A 72 -7.94 -13.75 -10.04
CA VAL A 72 -8.59 -13.17 -8.86
C VAL A 72 -8.78 -11.66 -9.02
N PHE A 73 -7.77 -10.92 -9.51
CA PHE A 73 -7.90 -9.49 -9.78
C PHE A 73 -8.99 -9.20 -10.83
N ALA A 74 -9.01 -9.95 -11.93
CA ALA A 74 -10.03 -9.79 -12.96
C ALA A 74 -11.45 -10.10 -12.41
N TYR A 75 -11.58 -11.16 -11.62
CA TYR A 75 -12.84 -11.55 -10.99
C TYR A 75 -13.36 -10.49 -10.03
N ASN A 76 -12.52 -10.00 -9.11
CA ASN A 76 -12.90 -8.97 -8.14
C ASN A 76 -13.25 -7.65 -8.83
N TYR A 77 -12.50 -7.27 -9.86
CA TYR A 77 -12.80 -6.10 -10.69
C TYR A 77 -14.18 -6.19 -11.38
N GLN A 78 -14.56 -7.36 -11.93
CA GLN A 78 -15.87 -7.52 -12.57
C GLN A 78 -17.04 -7.34 -11.61
N ARG A 79 -16.84 -7.60 -10.32
CA ARG A 79 -17.89 -7.46 -9.30
C ARG A 79 -18.16 -6.01 -8.96
N ASP A 80 -17.11 -5.18 -8.92
CA ASP A 80 -17.24 -3.75 -8.66
C ASP A 80 -16.13 -2.94 -9.36
N PRO A 81 -16.33 -2.55 -10.63
CA PRO A 81 -15.34 -1.83 -11.40
C PRO A 81 -15.25 -0.33 -11.05
N LEU A 82 -16.10 0.17 -10.14
CA LEU A 82 -16.21 1.59 -9.78
C LEU A 82 -15.43 1.95 -8.51
N ARG A 83 -14.44 1.14 -8.14
CA ARG A 83 -13.66 1.27 -6.89
C ARG A 83 -12.45 2.20 -6.96
N GLY A 84 -12.25 2.95 -8.05
CA GLY A 84 -11.13 3.90 -8.14
C GLY A 84 -10.02 3.51 -9.12
N TYR A 85 -10.06 2.30 -9.69
CA TYR A 85 -9.03 1.77 -10.57
C TYR A 85 -8.49 2.76 -11.61
N GLY A 86 -7.17 3.00 -11.56
CA GLY A 86 -6.47 3.80 -12.55
C GLY A 86 -6.71 3.30 -13.98
N LYS A 87 -6.82 4.22 -14.95
CA LYS A 87 -7.23 3.94 -16.34
C LYS A 87 -6.49 2.75 -16.99
N GLY A 88 -5.18 2.65 -16.79
CA GLY A 88 -4.37 1.57 -17.37
C GLY A 88 -4.72 0.20 -16.80
N VAL A 89 -4.79 0.10 -15.46
CA VAL A 89 -5.18 -1.13 -14.76
C VAL A 89 -6.63 -1.49 -15.08
N HIS A 90 -7.54 -0.51 -15.13
CA HIS A 90 -8.94 -0.73 -15.52
C HIS A 90 -9.04 -1.42 -16.90
N GLN A 91 -8.31 -0.93 -17.90
CA GLN A 91 -8.26 -1.55 -19.23
C GLN A 91 -7.64 -2.95 -19.19
N GLN A 92 -6.57 -3.13 -18.43
CA GLN A 92 -5.91 -4.43 -18.28
C GLN A 92 -6.86 -5.46 -17.65
N LEU A 93 -7.50 -5.15 -16.53
CA LEU A 93 -8.39 -6.07 -15.83
C LEU A 93 -9.61 -6.44 -16.69
N GLN A 94 -10.11 -5.53 -17.51
CA GLN A 94 -11.12 -5.84 -18.53
C GLN A 94 -10.61 -6.87 -19.57
N ILE A 95 -9.38 -6.74 -20.04
CA ILE A 95 -8.80 -7.70 -20.99
C ILE A 95 -8.61 -9.07 -20.32
N LEU A 96 -8.10 -9.11 -19.09
CA LEU A 96 -7.91 -10.36 -18.33
C LEU A 96 -9.25 -11.06 -18.05
N ALA A 97 -10.27 -10.29 -17.69
CA ALA A 97 -11.64 -10.77 -17.48
C ALA A 97 -12.25 -11.40 -18.75
N ASN A 98 -11.73 -11.06 -19.93
CA ASN A 98 -12.13 -11.64 -21.22
C ASN A 98 -11.14 -12.71 -21.72
N GLY A 99 -10.29 -13.26 -20.84
CA GLY A 99 -9.37 -14.36 -21.16
C GLY A 99 -8.02 -13.93 -21.73
N GLY A 100 -7.66 -12.65 -21.63
CA GLY A 100 -6.32 -12.19 -22.02
C GLY A 100 -5.23 -12.70 -21.07
N ASP A 101 -4.01 -12.85 -21.60
CA ASP A 101 -2.85 -13.30 -20.83
C ASP A 101 -2.07 -12.09 -20.25
N TRP A 102 -1.99 -12.05 -18.92
CA TRP A 102 -1.35 -10.96 -18.17
C TRP A 102 0.10 -10.74 -18.57
N ARG A 103 0.82 -11.78 -19.00
CA ARG A 103 2.23 -11.68 -19.40
C ARG A 103 2.42 -10.74 -20.58
N PHE A 104 1.45 -10.70 -21.48
CA PHE A 104 1.45 -9.78 -22.62
C PHE A 104 0.82 -8.44 -22.26
N VAL A 105 -0.33 -8.45 -21.59
CA VAL A 105 -1.10 -7.22 -21.32
C VAL A 105 -0.33 -6.27 -20.40
N SER A 106 0.29 -6.79 -19.33
CA SER A 106 1.07 -6.00 -18.37
C SER A 106 2.26 -5.30 -19.06
N ARG A 107 2.96 -6.03 -19.94
CA ARG A 107 4.13 -5.51 -20.68
C ARG A 107 3.73 -4.56 -21.79
N ALA A 108 2.58 -4.75 -22.43
CA ALA A 108 2.13 -3.93 -23.55
C ALA A 108 1.72 -2.49 -23.15
N GLN A 109 1.48 -2.23 -21.85
CA GLN A 109 1.14 -0.90 -21.37
C GLN A 109 2.25 0.11 -21.67
N PHE A 110 1.86 1.39 -21.84
CA PHE A 110 2.76 2.51 -22.10
C PHE A 110 3.74 2.27 -23.26
N ALA A 111 3.21 1.79 -24.40
CA ALA A 111 3.99 1.47 -25.60
C ALA A 111 5.08 0.40 -25.38
N GLY A 112 4.83 -0.55 -24.46
CA GLY A 112 5.70 -1.70 -24.24
C GLY A 112 6.66 -1.57 -23.06
N SER A 113 6.66 -0.44 -22.34
CA SER A 113 7.52 -0.24 -21.17
C SER A 113 6.90 -0.76 -19.86
N GLY A 114 5.59 -1.02 -19.84
CA GLY A 114 4.84 -1.38 -18.63
C GLY A 114 4.51 -0.19 -17.74
N SER A 115 3.60 -0.38 -16.77
CA SER A 115 3.23 0.66 -15.81
C SER A 115 4.30 0.90 -14.75
N MET A 116 4.65 2.17 -14.55
CA MET A 116 5.43 2.69 -13.41
C MET A 116 4.57 3.10 -12.21
N GLY A 117 3.25 2.86 -12.30
CA GLY A 117 2.28 3.31 -11.32
C GLY A 117 2.51 2.73 -9.92
N ASN A 118 1.91 3.38 -8.93
CA ASN A 118 1.93 2.95 -7.52
C ASN A 118 0.99 1.78 -7.22
N GLY A 119 0.14 1.35 -8.16
CA GLY A 119 -0.89 0.32 -7.92
C GLY A 119 -0.36 -1.06 -7.55
N ALA A 120 0.90 -1.39 -7.87
CA ALA A 120 1.56 -2.59 -7.34
C ALA A 120 2.03 -2.44 -5.89
N ALA A 121 2.40 -1.23 -5.49
CA ALA A 121 2.87 -0.90 -4.14
C ALA A 121 1.72 -0.74 -3.15
N MET A 122 0.57 -0.24 -3.61
CA MET A 122 -0.60 0.02 -2.76
C MET A 122 -1.14 -1.22 -2.03
N ARG A 123 -0.93 -2.41 -2.62
CA ARG A 123 -1.55 -3.67 -2.19
C ARG A 123 -0.62 -4.65 -1.45
N VAL A 124 0.67 -4.32 -1.32
CA VAL A 124 1.73 -5.33 -1.06
C VAL A 124 2.23 -5.39 0.38
N ALA A 125 1.91 -4.41 1.23
CA ALA A 125 2.35 -4.42 2.64
C ALA A 125 2.01 -5.74 3.38
N PRO A 126 0.80 -6.33 3.22
CA PRO A 126 0.44 -7.59 3.88
C PRO A 126 1.30 -8.78 3.44
N LEU A 127 1.71 -8.81 2.17
CA LEU A 127 2.65 -9.82 1.64
C LEU A 127 4.03 -9.69 2.31
N GLY A 128 4.51 -8.47 2.50
CA GLY A 128 5.74 -8.21 3.24
C GLY A 128 5.69 -8.79 4.65
N VAL A 129 4.59 -8.54 5.37
CA VAL A 129 4.39 -9.13 6.71
C VAL A 129 4.22 -10.64 6.64
N TYR A 130 3.57 -11.18 5.61
CA TYR A 130 3.38 -12.62 5.42
C TYR A 130 4.72 -13.37 5.33
N PHE A 131 5.69 -12.83 4.59
CA PHE A 131 7.03 -13.43 4.38
C PHE A 131 8.11 -12.84 5.28
N ALA A 132 7.74 -12.14 6.36
CA ALA A 132 8.68 -11.37 7.17
C ALA A 132 9.84 -12.17 7.81
N ASP A 133 9.84 -13.50 7.74
CA ASP A 133 10.95 -14.33 8.24
C ASP A 133 12.07 -14.50 7.20
N ASP A 134 11.81 -14.24 5.92
CA ASP A 134 12.80 -14.30 4.83
C ASP A 134 12.65 -13.10 3.88
N LEU A 135 13.54 -12.12 4.02
CA LEU A 135 13.53 -10.92 3.18
C LEU A 135 13.85 -11.21 1.70
N THR A 136 14.52 -12.33 1.39
CA THR A 136 14.73 -12.76 -0.01
C THR A 136 13.40 -13.17 -0.64
N GLU A 137 12.60 -13.94 0.11
CA GLU A 137 11.26 -14.36 -0.30
C GLU A 137 10.32 -13.14 -0.42
N VAL A 138 10.37 -12.20 0.53
CA VAL A 138 9.64 -10.91 0.42
C VAL A 138 9.92 -10.23 -0.92
N MET A 139 11.19 -10.13 -1.32
CA MET A 139 11.55 -9.49 -2.59
C MET A 139 11.07 -10.29 -3.80
N SER A 140 11.23 -11.61 -3.82
CA SER A 140 10.80 -12.42 -4.97
C SER A 140 9.29 -12.38 -5.15
N GLU A 141 8.54 -12.51 -4.06
CA GLU A 141 7.07 -12.54 -4.06
C GLU A 141 6.49 -11.14 -4.35
N ALA A 142 7.10 -10.07 -3.85
CA ALA A 142 6.73 -8.69 -4.18
C ALA A 142 6.97 -8.36 -5.67
N LYS A 143 8.04 -8.90 -6.27
CA LYS A 143 8.28 -8.79 -7.72
C LYS A 143 7.22 -9.57 -8.50
N ALA A 144 6.97 -10.83 -8.12
CA ALA A 144 6.00 -11.69 -8.80
C ALA A 144 4.60 -11.07 -8.84
N GLN A 145 4.11 -10.54 -7.70
CA GLN A 145 2.78 -9.91 -7.68
C GLN A 145 2.72 -8.60 -8.48
N ALA A 146 3.82 -7.84 -8.51
CA ALA A 146 3.88 -6.56 -9.21
C ALA A 146 3.77 -6.78 -10.73
N GLU A 147 4.53 -7.75 -11.27
CA GLU A 147 4.58 -8.06 -12.71
C GLU A 147 3.21 -8.37 -13.35
N VAL A 148 2.24 -8.85 -12.56
CA VAL A 148 0.87 -9.13 -13.03
C VAL A 148 0.21 -7.88 -13.61
N THR A 149 0.48 -6.70 -13.06
CA THR A 149 -0.11 -5.42 -13.53
C THR A 149 0.89 -4.31 -13.85
N HIS A 150 2.12 -4.41 -13.34
CA HIS A 150 3.17 -3.40 -13.45
C HIS A 150 4.46 -4.07 -13.88
N ALA A 151 4.74 -4.08 -15.19
CA ALA A 151 5.95 -4.68 -15.74
C ALA A 151 7.17 -3.73 -15.76
N HIS A 152 6.99 -2.42 -15.47
CA HIS A 152 8.12 -1.49 -15.47
C HIS A 152 8.96 -1.70 -14.19
N PRO A 153 10.31 -1.71 -14.29
CA PRO A 153 11.19 -1.88 -13.13
C PRO A 153 10.88 -0.93 -11.97
N GLU A 154 10.56 0.33 -12.25
CA GLU A 154 10.19 1.31 -11.22
C GLU A 154 8.91 0.95 -10.43
N GLY A 155 7.86 0.46 -11.11
CA GLY A 155 6.64 0.01 -10.44
C GLY A 155 6.90 -1.22 -9.56
N ILE A 156 7.77 -2.12 -10.04
CA ILE A 156 8.22 -3.31 -9.32
C ILE A 156 9.03 -2.92 -8.07
N TRP A 157 10.01 -2.03 -8.20
CA TRP A 157 10.83 -1.59 -7.06
C TRP A 157 10.04 -0.78 -6.03
N GLY A 158 9.01 -0.04 -6.46
CA GLY A 158 8.02 0.55 -5.56
C GLY A 158 7.33 -0.49 -4.69
N ALA A 159 6.86 -1.59 -5.29
CA ALA A 159 6.23 -2.67 -4.54
C ALA A 159 7.21 -3.40 -3.62
N VAL A 160 8.43 -3.66 -4.08
CA VAL A 160 9.48 -4.28 -3.25
C VAL A 160 9.81 -3.41 -2.05
N ALA A 161 9.92 -2.09 -2.22
CA ALA A 161 10.20 -1.17 -1.11
C ALA A 161 9.12 -1.23 -0.02
N VAL A 162 7.84 -1.22 -0.40
CA VAL A 162 6.72 -1.32 0.57
C VAL A 162 6.72 -2.67 1.27
N ALA A 163 6.92 -3.76 0.53
CA ALA A 163 6.94 -5.11 1.10
C ALA A 163 8.09 -5.28 2.10
N LEU A 164 9.29 -4.80 1.77
CA LEU A 164 10.45 -4.80 2.65
C LEU A 164 10.20 -3.95 3.91
N ALA A 165 9.68 -2.73 3.74
CA ALA A 165 9.36 -1.87 4.88
C ALA A 165 8.36 -2.53 5.83
N ALA A 166 7.30 -3.14 5.32
CA ALA A 166 6.31 -3.85 6.14
C ALA A 166 6.92 -5.08 6.85
N ALA A 167 7.75 -5.86 6.17
CA ALA A 167 8.47 -7.01 6.75
C ALA A 167 9.40 -6.56 7.90
N LEU A 168 10.18 -5.51 7.67
CA LEU A 168 11.10 -4.94 8.66
C LEU A 168 10.35 -4.35 9.85
N ALA A 169 9.25 -3.63 9.62
CA ALA A 169 8.38 -3.14 10.69
C ALA A 169 7.91 -4.29 11.59
N TRP A 170 7.45 -5.39 10.99
CA TRP A 170 7.06 -6.59 11.72
C TRP A 170 8.22 -7.20 12.52
N GLN A 171 9.42 -7.32 11.94
CA GLN A 171 10.59 -7.84 12.65
C GLN A 171 10.95 -6.99 13.88
N MET A 172 10.79 -5.67 13.79
CA MET A 172 11.15 -4.69 14.82
C MET A 172 10.02 -4.39 15.82
N ARG A 173 8.86 -5.04 15.71
CA ARG A 173 7.63 -4.69 16.45
C ARG A 173 7.75 -4.67 17.97
N HIS A 174 8.65 -5.47 18.54
CA HIS A 174 8.85 -5.60 19.99
C HIS A 174 9.97 -4.72 20.55
N GLU A 175 10.68 -3.98 19.70
CA GLU A 175 11.74 -3.10 20.15
C GLU A 175 11.18 -1.79 20.69
N CYS A 176 11.86 -1.23 21.69
CA CYS A 176 11.55 0.08 22.26
C CYS A 176 12.33 1.17 21.50
N ASP A 177 11.74 2.37 21.33
CA ASP A 177 12.26 3.54 20.59
C ASP A 177 11.83 3.63 19.10
N ASP A 178 10.72 4.35 18.87
CA ASP A 178 10.11 4.51 17.54
C ASP A 178 11.00 5.27 16.56
N ASP A 179 11.69 6.31 17.01
CA ASP A 179 12.57 7.10 16.16
C ASP A 179 13.72 6.24 15.62
N GLN A 180 14.32 5.45 16.49
CA GLN A 180 15.41 4.56 16.09
C GLN A 180 14.90 3.43 15.19
N ARG A 181 13.72 2.86 15.48
CA ARG A 181 13.07 1.86 14.60
C ARG A 181 12.79 2.44 13.22
N GLY A 182 12.19 3.62 13.14
CA GLY A 182 11.89 4.31 11.88
C GLY A 182 13.13 4.61 11.04
N LYS A 183 14.19 5.14 11.65
CA LYS A 183 15.47 5.40 10.97
C LYS A 183 16.11 4.12 10.46
N ARG A 184 16.01 3.02 11.21
CA ARG A 184 16.54 1.71 10.79
C ARG A 184 15.69 1.09 9.67
N LEU A 185 14.36 1.19 9.75
CA LEU A 185 13.43 0.75 8.71
C LEU A 185 13.77 1.36 7.35
N LEU A 186 13.94 2.68 7.28
CA LEU A 186 14.34 3.37 6.05
C LEU A 186 15.71 2.89 5.54
N ARG A 187 16.70 2.81 6.43
CA ARG A 187 18.08 2.40 6.09
C ARG A 187 18.14 0.97 5.54
N GLU A 188 17.50 0.03 6.21
CA GLU A 188 17.52 -1.38 5.84
C GLU A 188 16.74 -1.61 4.55
N THR A 189 15.59 -0.96 4.37
CA THR A 189 14.82 -0.98 3.11
C THR A 189 15.70 -0.55 1.93
N VAL A 190 16.37 0.62 2.04
CA VAL A 190 17.26 1.13 0.98
C VAL A 190 18.46 0.21 0.72
N SER A 191 19.00 -0.43 1.76
CA SER A 191 20.17 -1.30 1.64
C SER A 191 19.91 -2.58 0.84
N LEU A 192 18.64 -3.02 0.78
CA LEU A 192 18.20 -4.24 0.10
C LEU A 192 17.73 -3.98 -1.34
N MET A 193 17.52 -2.72 -1.72
CA MET A 193 17.04 -2.35 -3.04
C MET A 193 18.17 -2.15 -4.05
N ASP A 194 17.93 -2.54 -5.31
CA ASP A 194 18.77 -2.12 -6.44
C ASP A 194 18.48 -0.67 -6.85
N ALA A 195 19.35 -0.12 -7.71
CA ALA A 195 19.20 1.22 -8.25
C ALA A 195 17.84 1.42 -8.94
N SER A 196 17.12 2.44 -8.50
CA SER A 196 15.80 2.88 -8.98
C SER A 196 15.53 4.31 -8.50
N GLU A 197 14.60 5.02 -9.13
CA GLU A 197 14.25 6.38 -8.68
C GLU A 197 13.59 6.35 -7.28
N THR A 198 12.80 5.31 -6.98
CA THR A 198 12.21 5.07 -5.66
C THR A 198 13.30 4.93 -4.60
N ARG A 199 14.36 4.15 -4.87
CA ARG A 199 15.50 4.02 -3.95
C ARG A 199 16.20 5.36 -3.73
N GLU A 200 16.41 6.15 -4.78
CA GLU A 200 17.03 7.47 -4.68
C GLU A 200 16.22 8.43 -3.79
N LYS A 201 14.90 8.43 -3.94
CA LYS A 201 14.03 9.23 -3.07
C LYS A 201 13.92 8.69 -1.65
N LEU A 202 13.99 7.38 -1.44
CA LEU A 202 14.10 6.83 -0.10
C LEU A 202 15.43 7.20 0.58
N MET A 203 16.53 7.31 -0.16
CA MET A 203 17.77 7.89 0.36
C MET A 203 17.61 9.35 0.77
N GLN A 204 16.80 10.14 0.05
CA GLN A 204 16.46 11.51 0.46
C GLN A 204 15.59 11.50 1.73
N ALA A 205 14.60 10.61 1.80
CA ALA A 205 13.75 10.45 2.99
C ALA A 205 14.57 10.06 4.24
N MET A 206 15.62 9.24 4.10
CA MET A 206 16.55 8.91 5.19
C MET A 206 17.31 10.12 5.73
N ALA A 207 17.51 11.15 4.91
CA ALA A 207 18.22 12.37 5.31
C ALA A 207 17.30 13.37 6.03
N PHE A 208 15.98 13.16 6.00
CA PHE A 208 15.02 14.01 6.67
C PHE A 208 14.94 13.68 8.16
N ASP A 209 15.07 14.71 8.97
CA ASP A 209 14.76 14.60 10.39
C ASP A 209 13.24 14.47 10.57
N PHE A 210 12.81 13.67 11.55
CA PHE A 210 11.39 13.45 11.85
C PHE A 210 10.70 14.68 12.47
N SER A 211 11.42 15.76 12.74
CA SER A 211 10.84 17.07 13.05
C SER A 211 10.31 17.83 11.82
N ILE A 212 10.67 17.44 10.59
CA ILE A 212 10.17 18.08 9.37
C ILE A 212 8.65 17.89 9.25
N GLU A 213 7.95 18.93 8.82
CA GLU A 213 6.50 18.86 8.62
C GLU A 213 6.16 17.95 7.43
N PRO A 214 5.11 17.11 7.50
CA PRO A 214 4.79 16.16 6.43
C PRO A 214 4.55 16.83 5.08
N GLU A 215 3.97 18.04 5.04
CA GLU A 215 3.77 18.80 3.81
C GLU A 215 5.09 19.15 3.13
N GLU A 216 6.12 19.50 3.90
CA GLU A 216 7.45 19.82 3.38
C GLU A 216 8.13 18.55 2.85
N ALA A 217 8.01 17.44 3.57
CA ALA A 217 8.50 16.15 3.10
C ALA A 217 7.82 15.72 1.80
N ALA A 218 6.49 15.89 1.70
CA ALA A 218 5.70 15.56 0.51
C ALA A 218 6.10 16.38 -0.72
N GLN A 219 6.50 17.65 -0.56
CA GLN A 219 6.97 18.48 -1.68
C GLN A 219 8.24 17.94 -2.34
N VAL A 220 9.11 17.27 -1.58
CA VAL A 220 10.37 16.70 -2.09
C VAL A 220 10.19 15.25 -2.53
N LEU A 221 9.57 14.43 -1.68
CA LEU A 221 9.41 12.99 -1.90
C LEU A 221 8.31 12.67 -2.91
N GLY A 222 7.30 13.54 -3.03
CA GLY A 222 6.07 13.30 -3.76
C GLY A 222 5.03 12.58 -2.88
N SER A 223 3.76 12.98 -3.00
CA SER A 223 2.61 12.35 -2.33
C SER A 223 1.64 11.68 -3.31
N GLY A 224 2.13 11.25 -4.46
CA GLY A 224 1.40 10.47 -5.46
C GLY A 224 0.58 11.30 -6.45
N GLN A 225 0.80 12.61 -6.54
CA GLN A 225 0.10 13.47 -7.53
C GLN A 225 0.28 12.99 -8.98
N ARG A 226 1.38 12.28 -9.28
CA ARG A 226 1.65 11.68 -10.59
C ARG A 226 1.19 10.21 -10.69
N MET A 227 0.67 9.63 -9.61
CA MET A 227 0.28 8.22 -9.49
C MET A 227 1.44 7.25 -9.84
N LEU A 228 2.68 7.68 -9.62
CA LEU A 228 3.88 6.89 -9.89
C LEU A 228 4.46 6.30 -8.60
N ALA A 229 5.09 5.14 -8.67
CA ALA A 229 5.74 4.49 -7.53
C ALA A 229 6.74 5.42 -6.82
N GLN A 230 7.69 6.01 -7.57
CA GLN A 230 8.67 6.93 -7.02
C GLN A 230 8.07 8.27 -6.58
N ASP A 231 6.83 8.57 -6.93
CA ASP A 231 6.11 9.76 -6.49
C ASP A 231 5.27 9.51 -5.24
N THR A 232 5.15 8.27 -4.77
CA THR A 232 4.18 7.88 -3.73
C THR A 232 4.86 7.14 -2.57
N VAL A 233 5.63 6.12 -2.91
CA VAL A 233 6.21 5.16 -1.96
C VAL A 233 7.18 5.81 -0.97
N PRO A 234 8.11 6.69 -1.38
CA PRO A 234 9.07 7.27 -0.45
C PRO A 234 8.43 8.08 0.68
N PHE A 235 7.39 8.86 0.37
CA PHE A 235 6.65 9.64 1.37
C PHE A 235 5.84 8.76 2.31
N ALA A 236 5.11 7.76 1.77
CA ALA A 236 4.31 6.85 2.58
C ALA A 236 5.17 6.04 3.57
N ILE A 237 6.33 5.51 3.12
CA ILE A 237 7.27 4.80 3.99
C ILE A 237 7.87 5.77 5.03
N TRP A 238 8.18 7.02 4.65
CA TRP A 238 8.70 8.02 5.59
C TRP A 238 7.69 8.35 6.69
N CYS A 239 6.41 8.53 6.35
CA CYS A 239 5.36 8.77 7.35
C CYS A 239 5.18 7.58 8.31
N ALA A 240 5.19 6.34 7.79
CA ALA A 240 5.16 5.15 8.63
C ALA A 240 6.40 5.04 9.53
N ALA A 241 7.59 5.33 8.99
CA ALA A 241 8.82 5.33 9.76
C ALA A 241 8.81 6.37 10.90
N ARG A 242 8.27 7.56 10.63
CA ARG A 242 8.16 8.65 11.61
C ARG A 242 7.30 8.30 12.82
N HIS A 243 6.26 7.47 12.64
CA HIS A 243 5.26 7.16 13.65
C HIS A 243 5.01 5.64 13.77
N LEU A 244 6.08 4.84 13.69
CA LEU A 244 5.95 3.39 13.51
C LEU A 244 5.17 2.69 14.63
N GLY A 245 5.20 3.21 15.86
CA GLY A 245 4.44 2.70 17.01
C GLY A 245 3.12 3.42 17.29
N ASP A 246 2.67 4.31 16.39
CA ASP A 246 1.41 5.05 16.50
C ASP A 246 0.69 5.08 15.14
N PHE A 247 -0.25 4.16 14.97
CA PHE A 247 -1.00 3.99 13.73
C PHE A 247 -1.79 5.25 13.34
N GLN A 248 -2.45 5.90 14.32
CA GLN A 248 -3.25 7.09 14.05
C GLN A 248 -2.37 8.27 13.66
N ALA A 249 -1.25 8.49 14.35
CA ALA A 249 -0.31 9.54 13.99
C ALA A 249 0.30 9.32 12.60
N THR A 250 0.58 8.06 12.22
CA THR A 250 1.01 7.72 10.86
C THR A 250 0.00 8.21 9.83
N LEU A 251 -1.28 7.87 9.97
CA LEU A 251 -2.30 8.23 8.97
C LEU A 251 -2.57 9.74 8.91
N TRP A 252 -2.64 10.41 10.07
CA TRP A 252 -2.79 11.87 10.09
C TRP A 252 -1.58 12.59 9.48
N SER A 253 -0.37 12.10 9.74
CA SER A 253 0.84 12.63 9.09
C SER A 253 0.81 12.38 7.58
N THR A 254 0.31 11.23 7.14
CA THR A 254 0.34 10.85 5.72
C THR A 254 -0.65 11.68 4.91
N VAL A 255 -1.91 11.79 5.35
CA VAL A 255 -2.96 12.51 4.60
C VAL A 255 -2.68 14.00 4.44
N THR A 256 -1.88 14.55 5.34
CA THR A 256 -1.38 15.93 5.31
C THR A 256 -0.57 16.23 4.04
N GLY A 257 0.11 15.23 3.47
CA GLY A 257 0.82 15.36 2.20
C GLY A 257 -0.09 15.56 0.97
N LEU A 258 -1.40 15.40 1.13
CA LEU A 258 -2.39 15.46 0.05
C LEU A 258 -2.02 14.49 -1.10
N GLY A 259 -2.28 14.87 -2.35
CA GLY A 259 -1.98 14.02 -3.51
C GLY A 259 -2.92 12.82 -3.61
N ASP A 260 -2.33 11.63 -3.68
CA ASP A 260 -2.97 10.31 -3.78
C ASP A 260 -3.14 9.74 -2.37
N ARG A 261 -4.20 10.20 -1.70
CA ARG A 261 -4.34 10.14 -0.24
C ARG A 261 -4.72 8.76 0.24
N ASP A 262 -5.65 8.12 -0.45
CA ASP A 262 -6.01 6.71 -0.33
C ASP A 262 -4.76 5.84 -0.48
N THR A 263 -4.01 5.95 -1.59
CA THR A 263 -2.83 5.11 -1.81
C THR A 263 -1.72 5.31 -0.77
N THR A 264 -1.38 6.56 -0.49
CA THR A 264 -0.32 6.85 0.50
C THR A 264 -0.70 6.35 1.89
N CYS A 265 -1.96 6.54 2.31
CA CYS A 265 -2.45 6.07 3.59
C CYS A 265 -2.59 4.54 3.63
N ALA A 266 -2.97 3.88 2.54
CA ALA A 266 -3.01 2.41 2.43
C ALA A 266 -1.61 1.80 2.66
N ILE A 267 -0.60 2.35 1.99
CA ILE A 267 0.80 1.92 2.16
C ILE A 267 1.28 2.17 3.59
N ALA A 268 1.12 3.39 4.10
CA ALA A 268 1.62 3.78 5.41
C ALA A 268 0.91 3.01 6.53
N GLY A 269 -0.42 2.88 6.44
CA GLY A 269 -1.24 2.11 7.37
C GLY A 269 -0.89 0.62 7.37
N GLY A 270 -0.67 0.03 6.19
CA GLY A 270 -0.26 -1.38 6.10
C GLY A 270 1.09 -1.66 6.78
N ILE A 271 2.03 -0.71 6.72
CA ILE A 271 3.33 -0.80 7.40
C ILE A 271 3.18 -0.58 8.91
N ALA A 272 2.52 0.51 9.33
CA ALA A 272 2.36 0.85 10.74
C ALA A 272 1.57 -0.22 11.51
N ALA A 273 0.56 -0.81 10.88
CA ALA A 273 -0.26 -1.85 11.50
C ALA A 273 0.51 -3.13 11.85
N ALA A 274 1.67 -3.37 11.22
CA ALA A 274 2.57 -4.45 11.61
C ALA A 274 3.09 -4.31 13.06
N VAL A 275 3.11 -3.08 13.59
CA VAL A 275 3.63 -2.73 14.92
C VAL A 275 2.51 -2.29 15.87
N ASP A 276 1.59 -1.44 15.44
CA ASP A 276 0.48 -0.90 16.24
C ASP A 276 -0.87 -1.15 15.52
N PRO A 277 -1.77 -2.00 16.04
CA PRO A 277 -2.95 -2.45 15.29
C PRO A 277 -3.97 -1.32 15.10
N VAL A 278 -4.85 -1.48 14.11
CA VAL A 278 -5.94 -0.53 13.85
C VAL A 278 -6.85 -0.39 15.10
N PRO A 279 -7.19 0.84 15.53
CA PRO A 279 -8.13 1.03 16.63
C PRO A 279 -9.54 0.51 16.32
N ASP A 280 -10.16 -0.19 17.28
CA ASP A 280 -11.49 -0.80 17.13
C ASP A 280 -12.58 0.16 16.61
N HIS A 281 -12.55 1.42 17.05
CA HIS A 281 -13.54 2.41 16.61
C HIS A 281 -13.40 2.79 15.13
N TRP A 282 -12.20 2.65 14.53
CA TRP A 282 -12.02 2.90 13.10
C TRP A 282 -12.67 1.80 12.26
N TRP A 283 -12.64 0.55 12.72
CA TRP A 283 -13.36 -0.55 12.07
C TRP A 283 -14.84 -0.28 11.88
N SER A 284 -15.47 0.34 12.87
CA SER A 284 -16.88 0.72 12.79
C SER A 284 -17.17 1.83 11.78
N CYS A 285 -16.13 2.55 11.34
CA CYS A 285 -16.23 3.60 10.32
C CYS A 285 -16.11 3.06 8.90
N LEU A 286 -15.46 1.92 8.65
CA LEU A 286 -15.36 1.35 7.31
C LEU A 286 -16.74 0.96 6.76
N GLU A 287 -16.87 0.94 5.43
CA GLU A 287 -18.05 0.44 4.76
C GLU A 287 -18.37 -1.00 5.20
N GLN A 288 -19.66 -1.27 5.39
CA GLN A 288 -20.16 -2.60 5.70
C GLN A 288 -20.86 -3.08 4.43
N SER A 289 -20.18 -3.90 3.63
CA SER A 289 -20.74 -4.41 2.38
C SER A 289 -20.47 -5.91 2.23
N PRO A 290 -21.43 -6.68 1.68
CA PRO A 290 -21.23 -8.11 1.43
C PRO A 290 -20.03 -8.44 0.54
N PHE A 291 -19.56 -7.46 -0.25
CA PHE A 291 -18.36 -7.65 -1.07
C PHE A 291 -17.09 -7.58 -0.22
N ILE A 292 -16.97 -6.58 0.66
CA ILE A 292 -15.85 -6.45 1.58
C ILE A 292 -15.83 -7.62 2.57
N ASP A 293 -17.00 -8.01 3.10
CA ASP A 293 -17.12 -9.17 3.99
C ASP A 293 -16.64 -10.45 3.29
N TYR A 294 -17.13 -10.71 2.07
CA TYR A 294 -16.69 -11.86 1.26
C TYR A 294 -15.16 -11.88 1.05
N LEU A 295 -14.55 -10.73 0.80
CA LEU A 295 -13.12 -10.63 0.56
C LEU A 295 -12.32 -10.97 1.83
N ARG A 296 -12.90 -10.75 3.02
CA ARG A 296 -12.26 -10.96 4.31
C ARG A 296 -12.58 -12.31 4.95
N ASP A 297 -13.72 -12.92 4.64
CA ASP A 297 -14.18 -14.21 5.19
C ASP A 297 -13.14 -15.35 5.04
N GLY A 298 -12.20 -15.24 4.11
CA GLY A 298 -11.15 -16.23 3.86
C GLY A 298 -9.90 -16.12 4.75
N PHE A 299 -9.81 -15.14 5.64
CA PHE A 299 -8.58 -14.84 6.39
C PHE A 299 -8.64 -15.08 7.90
N ASP A 300 -9.85 -15.27 8.43
CA ASP A 300 -10.09 -15.62 9.83
C ASP A 300 -9.80 -17.12 10.05
N CYS A 301 -8.53 -17.48 10.02
CA CYS A 301 -8.06 -18.78 10.50
C CYS A 301 -7.45 -18.59 11.90
N ASP A 302 -8.11 -19.19 12.89
CA ASP A 302 -7.71 -19.29 14.31
C ASP A 302 -6.22 -19.67 14.52
#